data_AF-A0AAW8TK25-F1
#
_entry.id   AF-A0AAW8TK25-F1
#
_cell.length_a   1.000
_cell.length_b   1.000
_cell.length_c   1.000
_cell.angle_alpha   90.00
_cell.angle_beta   90.00
_cell.angle_gamma   90.00
#
_symmetry.space_group_name_H-M   'P 1'
#
loop_
_entity.id
_entity.type
_entity.pdbx_description
1 polymer ?
#
loop_
_entity_poly.entity_id
_entity_poly.type
_entity_poly.pdbx_seq_one_letter_code
_entity_poly.pdbx_strand_id
1 'polypeptide(L)'
;MELLKLIKNRISSEWKKKFNDNVDILNRIILGQNQKIDVANKRIDNVVLHSGGDSPNEVVDARVNNKGETFDTLESRLLTSEDKHDEDVTQLDMTQENQRLQFEQLNQAIGKLMGTYGATLDLYVSVDGDDKNGDGTEEKPFKTIQMAVNVMPLISSSQITIWIDDGVYLEDVVLKSINALRIDIRTIQSLSVLDESKNDMPVKVRSIGFFNCTGYFQIAGIQAVDQASAPAYGGRKYSFLCDQSGYLALNQVRCVENTKAISNHVAVYTGGSSKCHIYNSYFSNQNQLNLSILMSETRIAQDVLGTGNNIGFEASDGTVRDGSTSALTATTKQKTSGQGLIITKGTVLS
;
A
#
# COMPACT_ATOMS: atom_id res chain seq x y z
N MET A 1 -63.65 -34.38 53.81
CA MET A 1 -64.63 -35.17 54.58
C MET A 1 -63.83 -36.13 55.47
N GLU A 2 -64.05 -36.11 56.79
CA GLU A 2 -63.27 -36.93 57.73
C GLU A 2 -63.90 -38.31 57.93
N LEU A 3 -63.07 -39.35 57.90
CA LEU A 3 -63.48 -40.72 58.23
C LEU A 3 -63.80 -40.82 59.73
N LEU A 4 -64.88 -41.53 60.05
CA LEU A 4 -65.40 -41.65 61.41
C LEU A 4 -64.71 -42.79 62.18
N LYS A 5 -64.43 -42.54 63.46
CA LYS A 5 -63.94 -43.55 64.40
C LYS A 5 -65.06 -44.46 64.90
N LEU A 6 -64.71 -45.70 65.21
CA LEU A 6 -65.61 -46.66 65.88
C LEU A 6 -65.65 -46.39 67.38
N ILE A 7 -66.77 -45.86 67.87
CA ILE A 7 -66.95 -45.46 69.28
C ILE A 7 -67.88 -46.43 70.05
N LYS A 8 -68.94 -46.96 69.45
CA LYS A 8 -69.87 -47.93 70.08
C LYS A 8 -70.02 -49.20 69.24
N ASN A 9 -69.43 -50.30 69.69
CA ASN A 9 -69.64 -51.64 69.12
C ASN A 9 -69.23 -52.75 70.14
N ARG A 10 -69.54 -54.02 69.84
CA ARG A 10 -69.19 -55.21 70.67
C ARG A 10 -67.81 -55.82 70.37
N ILE A 11 -66.96 -55.13 69.64
CA ILE A 11 -65.62 -55.63 69.22
C ILE A 11 -64.63 -55.48 70.39
N SER A 12 -63.56 -56.28 70.42
CA SER A 12 -62.53 -56.16 71.45
C SER A 12 -61.87 -54.78 71.43
N SER A 13 -61.45 -54.30 72.61
CA SER A 13 -60.87 -52.97 72.81
C SER A 13 -59.60 -52.76 71.98
N GLU A 14 -58.74 -53.78 71.84
CA GLU A 14 -57.53 -53.70 71.02
C GLU A 14 -57.82 -53.48 69.54
N TRP A 15 -58.84 -54.16 68.99
CA TRP A 15 -59.20 -53.99 67.58
C TRP A 15 -59.78 -52.61 67.29
N LYS A 16 -60.59 -52.07 68.22
CA LYS A 16 -61.09 -50.69 68.11
C LYS A 16 -59.96 -49.68 68.11
N LYS A 17 -58.97 -49.87 68.98
CA LYS A 17 -57.80 -48.98 69.06
C LYS A 17 -57.04 -49.00 67.73
N LYS A 18 -56.67 -50.18 67.22
CA LYS A 18 -55.98 -50.31 65.92
C LYS A 18 -56.77 -49.69 64.76
N PHE A 19 -58.09 -49.92 64.71
CA PHE A 19 -58.93 -49.33 63.68
C PHE A 19 -58.95 -47.80 63.76
N ASN A 20 -59.15 -47.24 64.95
CA ASN A 20 -59.23 -45.79 65.14
C ASN A 20 -57.88 -45.10 64.90
N ASP A 21 -56.77 -45.75 65.25
CA ASP A 21 -55.43 -45.25 64.95
C ASP A 21 -55.18 -45.23 63.42
N ASN A 22 -55.64 -46.26 62.69
CA ASN A 22 -55.58 -46.27 61.23
C ASN A 22 -56.47 -45.18 60.60
N VAL A 23 -57.66 -44.93 61.15
CA VAL A 23 -58.54 -43.83 60.73
C VAL A 23 -57.87 -42.47 60.93
N ASP A 24 -57.16 -42.26 62.04
CA ASP A 24 -56.42 -41.02 62.29
C ASP A 24 -55.26 -40.80 61.32
N ILE A 25 -54.56 -41.87 60.96
CA ILE A 25 -53.49 -41.83 59.96
C ILE A 25 -54.08 -41.48 58.60
N LEU A 26 -55.17 -42.12 58.20
CA LEU A 26 -55.84 -41.87 56.92
C LEU A 26 -56.38 -40.45 56.83
N ASN A 27 -57.03 -39.93 57.88
CA ASN A 27 -57.53 -38.55 57.91
C ASN A 27 -56.39 -37.53 57.76
N ARG A 28 -55.24 -37.75 58.42
CA ARG A 28 -54.07 -36.89 58.25
C ARG A 28 -53.50 -36.92 56.83
N ILE A 29 -53.44 -38.09 56.20
CA ILE A 29 -52.97 -38.24 54.82
C ILE A 29 -53.92 -37.52 53.85
N ILE A 30 -55.23 -37.69 54.01
CA ILE A 30 -56.26 -37.05 53.17
C ILE A 30 -56.16 -35.52 53.29
N LEU A 31 -56.01 -34.98 54.50
CA LEU A 31 -55.85 -33.54 54.71
C LEU A 31 -54.59 -33.01 54.01
N GLY A 32 -53.46 -33.72 54.16
CA GLY A 32 -52.20 -33.35 53.51
C GLY A 32 -52.25 -33.46 51.98
N GLN A 33 -52.98 -34.43 51.42
CA GLN A 33 -53.19 -34.55 49.97
C GLN A 33 -54.06 -33.43 49.43
N ASN A 34 -55.15 -33.08 50.11
CA ASN A 34 -56.01 -31.97 49.69
C ASN A 34 -55.25 -30.64 49.65
N GLN A 35 -54.41 -30.37 50.66
CA GLN A 35 -53.56 -29.18 50.68
C GLN A 35 -52.55 -29.16 49.53
N LYS A 36 -51.93 -30.31 49.20
CA LYS A 36 -51.02 -30.41 48.05
C LYS A 36 -51.74 -30.20 46.72
N ILE A 37 -52.95 -30.73 46.58
CA ILE A 37 -53.80 -30.54 45.40
C ILE A 37 -54.16 -29.05 45.26
N ASP A 38 -54.57 -28.38 46.34
CA ASP A 38 -54.89 -26.95 46.30
C ASP A 38 -53.69 -26.07 45.93
N VAL A 39 -52.50 -26.38 46.43
CA VAL A 39 -51.27 -25.67 46.06
C VAL A 39 -50.88 -25.95 44.61
N ALA A 40 -51.04 -27.19 44.13
CA ALA A 40 -50.78 -27.54 42.74
C ALA A 40 -51.76 -26.83 41.79
N ASN A 41 -53.05 -26.82 42.12
CA ASN A 41 -54.09 -26.13 41.34
C ASN A 41 -53.81 -24.63 41.26
N LYS A 42 -53.48 -23.97 42.38
CA LYS A 42 -53.09 -22.55 42.36
C LYS A 42 -51.85 -22.25 41.52
N ARG A 43 -50.87 -23.18 41.49
CA ARG A 43 -49.68 -23.03 40.64
C ARG A 43 -50.02 -23.22 39.15
N ILE A 44 -50.92 -24.14 38.82
CA ILE A 44 -51.40 -24.36 37.46
C ILE A 44 -52.22 -23.16 36.97
N ASP A 45 -53.13 -22.65 37.81
CA ASP A 45 -53.94 -21.46 37.52
C ASP A 45 -53.06 -20.26 37.20
N ASN A 46 -51.96 -20.07 37.94
CA ASN A 46 -51.02 -18.97 37.69
C ASN A 46 -50.15 -19.16 36.43
N VAL A 47 -49.95 -20.38 35.94
CA VAL A 47 -49.28 -20.66 34.66
C VAL A 47 -50.24 -20.46 33.47
N VAL A 48 -51.56 -20.58 33.71
CA VAL A 48 -52.64 -20.49 32.72
C VAL A 48 -53.62 -19.36 33.08
N LEU A 49 -53.11 -18.15 33.36
CA LEU A 49 -53.94 -17.05 33.91
C LEU A 49 -54.82 -16.33 32.88
N HIS A 50 -54.76 -16.66 31.59
CA HIS A 50 -55.64 -16.11 30.56
C HIS A 50 -56.27 -17.18 29.65
N SER A 51 -56.85 -18.21 30.26
CA SER A 51 -57.82 -19.07 29.58
C SER A 51 -59.16 -18.33 29.42
N GLY A 52 -59.35 -17.61 28.31
CA GLY A 52 -60.67 -17.13 27.93
C GLY A 52 -60.73 -16.25 26.68
N GLY A 53 -61.33 -16.80 25.60
CA GLY A 53 -61.57 -16.14 24.31
C GLY A 53 -61.03 -16.97 23.14
N ASP A 54 -61.39 -16.63 21.90
CA ASP A 54 -61.00 -17.30 20.64
C ASP A 54 -59.48 -17.31 20.34
N SER A 55 -58.62 -17.16 21.35
CA SER A 55 -57.16 -17.07 21.24
C SER A 55 -56.47 -18.23 21.98
N PRO A 56 -55.42 -18.87 21.40
CA PRO A 56 -54.70 -19.98 22.02
C PRO A 56 -54.05 -19.59 23.36
N ASN A 57 -54.10 -20.50 24.34
CA ASN A 57 -53.51 -20.30 25.68
C ASN A 57 -51.97 -20.18 25.61
N GLU A 58 -51.42 -19.00 25.90
CA GLU A 58 -49.97 -18.76 25.97
C GLU A 58 -49.50 -18.41 27.39
N VAL A 59 -48.26 -18.77 27.73
CA VAL A 59 -47.61 -18.41 29.01
C VAL A 59 -47.25 -16.92 28.98
N VAL A 60 -47.90 -16.11 29.81
CA VAL A 60 -47.79 -14.64 29.80
C VAL A 60 -46.35 -14.14 29.93
N ASP A 61 -45.53 -14.78 30.76
CA ASP A 61 -44.11 -14.44 30.97
C ASP A 61 -43.25 -14.68 29.71
N ALA A 62 -43.67 -15.62 28.86
CA ALA A 62 -42.97 -15.89 27.60
C ALA A 62 -43.14 -14.78 26.56
N ARG A 63 -44.05 -13.81 26.78
CA ARG A 63 -44.26 -12.66 25.88
C ARG A 63 -43.36 -11.47 26.18
N VAL A 64 -42.47 -11.56 27.17
CA VAL A 64 -41.54 -10.47 27.50
C VAL A 64 -40.15 -10.81 26.96
N ASN A 65 -39.54 -9.90 26.20
CA ASN A 65 -38.18 -10.10 25.71
C ASN A 65 -37.10 -9.69 26.73
N ASN A 66 -35.84 -9.89 26.38
CA ASN A 66 -34.69 -9.56 27.24
C ASN A 66 -34.50 -8.05 27.51
N LYS A 67 -35.23 -7.18 26.81
CA LYS A 67 -35.27 -5.73 27.03
C LYS A 67 -36.47 -5.29 27.88
N GLY A 68 -37.34 -6.23 28.29
CA GLY A 68 -38.55 -5.93 29.06
C GLY A 68 -39.74 -5.48 28.21
N GLU A 69 -39.66 -5.58 26.87
CA GLU A 69 -40.78 -5.27 25.97
C GLU A 69 -41.79 -6.43 26.01
N THR A 70 -43.08 -6.10 26.18
CA THR A 70 -44.17 -7.09 26.24
C THR A 70 -44.90 -7.12 24.89
N PHE A 71 -45.07 -8.32 24.34
CA PHE A 71 -45.71 -8.57 23.04
C PHE A 71 -47.14 -9.07 23.21
N ASP A 72 -47.99 -8.86 22.20
CA ASP A 72 -49.39 -9.30 22.22
C ASP A 72 -49.52 -10.83 22.30
N THR A 73 -48.66 -11.54 21.55
CA THR A 73 -48.54 -13.01 21.55
C THR A 73 -47.07 -13.45 21.64
N LEU A 74 -46.84 -14.70 22.05
CA LEU A 74 -45.53 -15.36 22.03
C LEU A 74 -45.04 -15.50 20.59
N GLU A 75 -45.93 -15.84 19.66
CA GLU A 75 -45.63 -15.87 18.23
C GLU A 75 -45.06 -14.52 17.75
N SER A 76 -45.69 -13.39 18.12
CA SER A 76 -45.22 -12.06 17.73
C SER A 76 -43.82 -11.76 18.28
N ARG A 77 -43.52 -12.19 19.50
CA ARG A 77 -42.19 -12.07 20.10
C ARG A 77 -41.15 -12.93 19.36
N LEU A 78 -41.49 -14.18 19.04
CA LEU A 78 -40.61 -15.11 18.32
C LEU A 78 -40.30 -14.57 16.93
N LEU A 79 -41.32 -14.17 16.17
CA LEU A 79 -41.17 -13.55 14.85
C LEU A 79 -40.28 -12.30 14.91
N THR A 80 -40.55 -11.39 15.85
CA THR A 80 -39.71 -10.18 16.01
C THR A 80 -38.25 -10.54 16.32
N SER A 81 -38.02 -11.61 17.09
CA SER A 81 -36.66 -12.07 17.40
C SER A 81 -36.00 -12.77 16.22
N GLU A 82 -36.74 -13.53 15.43
CA GLU A 82 -36.26 -14.18 14.19
C GLU A 82 -35.92 -13.12 13.14
N ASP A 83 -36.83 -12.17 12.89
CA ASP A 83 -36.60 -11.04 11.97
C ASP A 83 -35.36 -10.23 12.37
N LYS A 84 -35.22 -9.93 13.68
CA LYS A 84 -34.04 -9.21 14.18
C LYS A 84 -32.77 -10.04 14.03
N HIS A 85 -32.85 -11.34 14.25
CA HIS A 85 -31.71 -12.24 14.08
C HIS A 85 -31.29 -12.32 12.61
N ASP A 86 -32.24 -12.38 11.67
CA ASP A 86 -31.97 -12.37 10.22
C ASP A 86 -31.33 -11.04 9.76
N GLU A 87 -31.80 -9.91 10.30
CA GLU A 87 -31.15 -8.62 10.10
C GLU A 87 -29.71 -8.59 10.63
N ASP A 88 -29.50 -9.11 11.84
CA ASP A 88 -28.19 -9.13 12.49
C ASP A 88 -27.21 -10.04 11.73
N VAL A 89 -27.67 -11.19 11.22
CA VAL A 89 -26.90 -12.07 10.33
C VAL A 89 -26.53 -11.35 9.04
N THR A 90 -27.49 -10.66 8.41
CA THR A 90 -27.23 -9.89 7.17
C THR A 90 -26.20 -8.77 7.40
N GLN A 91 -26.29 -8.05 8.53
CA GLN A 91 -25.32 -7.01 8.88
C GLN A 91 -23.93 -7.59 9.21
N LEU A 92 -23.88 -8.75 9.87
CA LEU A 92 -22.63 -9.45 10.13
C LEU A 92 -21.96 -9.89 8.82
N ASP A 93 -22.70 -10.43 7.87
CA ASP A 93 -22.19 -10.82 6.55
C ASP A 93 -21.62 -9.63 5.78
N MET A 94 -22.35 -8.50 5.75
CA MET A 94 -21.86 -7.26 5.15
C MET A 94 -20.58 -6.75 5.84
N THR A 95 -20.53 -6.83 7.17
CA THR A 95 -19.36 -6.39 7.94
C THR A 95 -18.15 -7.30 7.68
N GLN A 96 -18.35 -8.62 7.63
CA GLN A 96 -17.29 -9.59 7.32
C GLN A 96 -16.73 -9.38 5.92
N GLU A 97 -17.58 -9.14 4.93
CA GLU A 97 -17.14 -8.88 3.56
C GLU A 97 -16.34 -7.56 3.46
N ASN A 98 -16.81 -6.50 4.12
CA ASN A 98 -16.06 -5.25 4.19
C ASN A 98 -14.70 -5.42 4.90
N GLN A 99 -14.64 -6.20 5.99
CA GLN A 99 -13.40 -6.51 6.68
C GLN A 99 -12.45 -7.33 5.80
N ARG A 100 -12.96 -8.31 5.04
CA ARG A 100 -12.16 -9.10 4.09
C ARG A 100 -11.50 -8.20 3.04
N LEU A 101 -12.26 -7.27 2.46
CA LEU A 101 -11.75 -6.30 1.49
C LEU A 101 -10.67 -5.39 2.11
N GLN A 102 -10.86 -4.92 3.35
CA GLN A 102 -9.84 -4.13 4.06
C GLN A 102 -8.57 -4.93 4.35
N PHE A 103 -8.70 -6.20 4.74
CA PHE A 103 -7.55 -7.08 4.95
C PHE A 103 -6.77 -7.36 3.65
N GLU A 104 -7.47 -7.54 2.53
CA GLU A 104 -6.83 -7.68 1.22
C GLU A 104 -6.05 -6.43 0.82
N GLN A 105 -6.63 -5.24 1.02
CA GLN A 105 -5.95 -3.96 0.79
C GLN A 105 -4.71 -3.81 1.68
N LEU A 106 -4.82 -4.17 2.97
CA LEU A 106 -3.70 -4.12 3.91
C LEU A 106 -2.58 -5.07 3.49
N ASN A 107 -2.91 -6.31 3.14
CA ASN A 107 -1.94 -7.30 2.68
C ASN A 107 -1.23 -6.85 1.39
N GLN A 108 -1.95 -6.22 0.46
CA GLN A 108 -1.34 -5.63 -0.74
C GLN A 108 -0.37 -4.49 -0.39
N ALA A 109 -0.76 -3.59 0.53
CA ALA A 109 0.12 -2.50 0.97
C ALA A 109 1.38 -3.02 1.67
N ILE A 110 1.24 -4.02 2.55
CA ILE A 110 2.37 -4.70 3.19
C ILE A 110 3.24 -5.38 2.15
N GLY A 111 2.67 -6.08 1.16
CA GLY A 111 3.42 -6.70 0.07
C GLY A 111 4.25 -5.69 -0.73
N LYS A 112 3.69 -4.52 -1.04
CA LYS A 112 4.39 -3.41 -1.72
C LYS A 112 5.53 -2.82 -0.88
N LEU A 113 5.35 -2.71 0.43
CA LEU A 113 6.34 -2.13 1.35
C LEU A 113 7.47 -3.11 1.68
N MET A 114 7.10 -4.34 2.03
CA MET A 114 8.03 -5.36 2.47
C MET A 114 8.73 -6.07 1.33
N GLY A 115 8.22 -5.93 0.10
CA GLY A 115 8.83 -6.55 -1.06
C GLY A 115 8.94 -8.03 -0.83
N THR A 116 7.79 -8.73 -0.74
CA THR A 116 7.72 -10.18 -0.46
C THR A 116 8.85 -10.89 -1.20
N TYR A 117 9.88 -11.33 -0.47
CA TYR A 117 11.19 -11.81 -0.93
C TYR A 117 11.35 -11.87 -2.47
N GLY A 118 11.71 -10.74 -3.08
CA GLY A 118 12.03 -10.65 -4.52
C GLY A 118 10.96 -10.06 -5.44
N ALA A 119 9.82 -9.56 -4.93
CA ALA A 119 8.83 -8.88 -5.76
C ALA A 119 9.38 -7.55 -6.33
N THR A 120 9.39 -7.43 -7.66
CA THR A 120 9.59 -6.15 -8.36
C THR A 120 8.29 -5.35 -8.36
N LEU A 121 8.39 -4.02 -8.24
CA LEU A 121 7.27 -3.12 -8.51
C LEU A 121 7.47 -2.54 -9.91
N ASP A 122 6.69 -3.04 -10.87
CA ASP A 122 6.70 -2.55 -12.24
C ASP A 122 5.55 -1.57 -12.45
N LEU A 123 5.86 -0.36 -12.91
CA LEU A 123 4.92 0.70 -13.24
C LEU A 123 5.07 1.06 -14.71
N TYR A 124 3.95 1.22 -15.43
CA TYR A 124 3.93 1.50 -16.85
C TYR A 124 3.42 2.91 -17.13
N VAL A 125 4.07 3.59 -18.08
CA VAL A 125 3.76 4.95 -18.52
C VAL A 125 3.64 4.97 -20.04
N SER A 126 2.57 5.57 -20.56
CA SER A 126 2.37 5.78 -22.00
C SER A 126 1.72 7.13 -22.27
N VAL A 127 2.01 7.74 -23.42
CA VAL A 127 1.40 9.02 -23.84
C VAL A 127 -0.14 8.96 -23.93
N ASP A 128 -0.66 7.77 -24.20
CA ASP A 128 -2.10 7.46 -24.27
C ASP A 128 -2.69 6.97 -22.93
N GLY A 129 -1.86 6.92 -21.88
CA GLY A 129 -2.28 6.56 -20.52
C GLY A 129 -3.18 7.60 -19.86
N ASP A 130 -3.56 7.33 -18.61
CA ASP A 130 -4.45 8.19 -17.82
C ASP A 130 -3.96 8.31 -16.37
N ASP A 131 -3.58 9.51 -15.94
CA ASP A 131 -3.15 9.74 -14.55
C ASP A 131 -4.31 9.72 -13.56
N LYS A 132 -5.57 9.84 -14.00
CA LYS A 132 -6.73 9.84 -13.11
C LYS A 132 -7.26 8.43 -12.85
N ASN A 133 -7.29 7.61 -13.90
CA ASN A 133 -7.92 6.28 -13.85
C ASN A 133 -6.94 5.12 -14.15
N GLY A 134 -5.73 5.41 -14.61
CA GLY A 134 -4.66 4.42 -14.75
C GLY A 134 -4.22 3.95 -13.37
N ASP A 135 -3.85 2.67 -13.28
CA ASP A 135 -3.36 2.05 -12.05
C ASP A 135 -1.86 1.72 -12.13
N GLY A 136 -1.22 2.07 -13.24
CA GLY A 136 0.20 1.85 -13.49
C GLY A 136 0.53 0.45 -13.97
N THR A 137 -0.47 -0.40 -14.25
CA THR A 137 -0.26 -1.67 -14.97
C THR A 137 -0.07 -1.45 -16.46
N GLU A 138 0.42 -2.47 -17.17
CA GLU A 138 0.61 -2.41 -18.63
C GLU A 138 -0.72 -2.18 -19.38
N GLU A 139 -1.84 -2.72 -18.89
CA GLU A 139 -3.17 -2.53 -19.48
C GLU A 139 -3.76 -1.14 -19.22
N LYS A 140 -3.38 -0.50 -18.09
CA LYS A 140 -3.87 0.81 -17.66
C LYS A 140 -2.70 1.69 -17.19
N PRO A 141 -1.80 2.08 -18.11
CA PRO A 141 -0.61 2.83 -17.76
C PRO A 141 -0.96 4.24 -17.30
N PHE A 142 -0.06 4.83 -16.51
CA PHE A 142 -0.12 6.26 -16.24
C PHE A 142 0.22 7.07 -17.50
N LYS A 143 -0.25 8.31 -17.54
CA LYS A 143 0.06 9.23 -18.65
C LYS A 143 1.42 9.88 -18.49
N THR A 144 1.79 10.19 -17.25
CA THR A 144 3.00 10.94 -16.92
C THR A 144 4.00 10.11 -16.12
N ILE A 145 5.28 10.38 -16.34
CA ILE A 145 6.36 9.75 -15.57
C ILE A 145 6.27 10.23 -14.12
N GLN A 146 5.93 11.50 -13.90
CA GLN A 146 5.77 12.02 -12.55
C GLN A 146 4.64 11.31 -11.77
N MET A 147 3.55 10.90 -12.42
CA MET A 147 2.50 10.15 -11.73
C MET A 147 2.98 8.77 -11.29
N ALA A 148 3.72 8.05 -12.13
CA ALA A 148 4.37 6.80 -11.74
C ALA A 148 5.31 7.02 -10.54
N VAL A 149 6.07 8.10 -10.52
CA VAL A 149 6.92 8.48 -9.36
C VAL A 149 6.08 8.74 -8.11
N ASN A 150 4.96 9.45 -8.23
CA ASN A 150 4.13 9.86 -7.09
C ASN A 150 3.47 8.67 -6.36
N VAL A 151 3.22 7.56 -7.06
CA VAL A 151 2.61 6.36 -6.46
C VAL A 151 3.64 5.38 -5.89
N MET A 152 4.93 5.60 -6.13
CA MET A 152 5.98 4.74 -5.56
C MET A 152 6.00 4.84 -4.03
N PRO A 153 6.27 3.74 -3.31
CA PRO A 153 6.53 3.80 -1.89
C PRO A 153 7.75 4.68 -1.58
N LEU A 154 7.62 5.56 -0.58
CA LEU A 154 8.75 6.38 -0.11
C LEU A 154 9.87 5.54 0.52
N ILE A 155 9.52 4.37 1.04
CA ILE A 155 10.46 3.38 1.59
C ILE A 155 10.14 2.04 0.92
N SER A 156 11.11 1.43 0.25
CA SER A 156 10.95 0.14 -0.39
C SER A 156 12.21 -0.72 -0.27
N SER A 157 12.04 -1.97 0.15
CA SER A 157 13.08 -3.00 0.06
C SER A 157 13.14 -3.67 -1.32
N SER A 158 12.21 -3.35 -2.23
CA SER A 158 12.10 -3.91 -3.58
C SER A 158 12.83 -3.09 -4.63
N GLN A 159 13.08 -3.73 -5.77
CA GLN A 159 13.41 -3.04 -7.01
C GLN A 159 12.14 -2.48 -7.64
N ILE A 160 12.16 -1.20 -7.99
CA ILE A 160 11.08 -0.51 -8.69
C ILE A 160 11.52 -0.22 -10.12
N THR A 161 10.70 -0.55 -11.10
CA THR A 161 10.94 -0.23 -12.51
C THR A 161 9.79 0.60 -13.05
N ILE A 162 10.11 1.75 -13.63
CA ILE A 162 9.18 2.55 -14.43
C ILE A 162 9.49 2.27 -15.90
N TRP A 163 8.60 1.52 -16.56
CA TRP A 163 8.61 1.20 -17.98
C TRP A 163 7.89 2.30 -18.74
N ILE A 164 8.59 2.93 -19.68
CA ILE A 164 8.06 4.07 -20.44
C ILE A 164 7.94 3.69 -21.90
N ASP A 165 6.72 3.78 -22.41
CA ASP A 165 6.40 3.57 -23.82
C ASP A 165 6.90 4.72 -24.69
N ASP A 166 7.09 4.46 -25.98
CA ASP A 166 7.65 5.40 -26.94
C ASP A 166 6.86 6.73 -26.93
N GLY A 167 7.55 7.86 -26.79
CA GLY A 167 6.84 9.12 -26.62
C GLY A 167 7.70 10.32 -26.23
N VAL A 168 7.05 11.48 -26.23
CA VAL A 168 7.64 12.75 -25.81
C VAL A 168 6.95 13.23 -24.54
N TYR A 169 7.68 13.16 -23.44
CA TYR A 169 7.24 13.52 -22.09
C TYR A 169 7.97 14.80 -21.69
N LEU A 170 7.43 15.96 -22.04
CA LEU A 170 8.00 17.27 -21.70
C LEU A 170 7.77 17.61 -20.22
N GLU A 171 8.26 16.73 -19.35
CA GLU A 171 8.12 16.74 -17.90
C GLU A 171 9.44 17.05 -17.20
N ASP A 172 9.32 17.68 -16.02
CA ASP A 172 10.41 17.84 -15.07
C ASP A 172 10.20 16.82 -13.94
N VAL A 173 10.71 15.61 -14.17
CA VAL A 173 10.48 14.49 -13.26
C VAL A 173 11.36 14.69 -12.02
N VAL A 174 10.73 14.73 -10.85
CA VAL A 174 11.38 14.96 -9.57
C VAL A 174 11.10 13.79 -8.64
N LEU A 175 12.17 13.11 -8.25
CA LEU A 175 12.19 12.12 -7.18
C LEU A 175 12.81 12.77 -5.96
N LYS A 176 12.05 12.83 -4.85
CA LYS A 176 12.50 13.48 -3.62
C LYS A 176 12.23 12.62 -2.39
N SER A 177 13.26 12.46 -1.56
CA SER A 177 13.15 11.77 -0.26
C SER A 177 12.68 10.32 -0.37
N ILE A 178 13.07 9.62 -1.45
CA ILE A 178 12.74 8.21 -1.67
C ILE A 178 13.91 7.34 -1.22
N ASN A 179 13.62 6.33 -0.40
CA ASN A 179 14.56 5.32 0.06
C ASN A 179 14.17 3.97 -0.53
N ALA A 180 14.87 3.56 -1.59
CA ALA A 180 14.59 2.29 -2.27
C ALA A 180 15.89 1.50 -2.47
N LEU A 181 15.80 0.18 -2.54
CA LEU A 181 16.95 -0.64 -2.92
C LEU A 181 17.46 -0.24 -4.32
N ARG A 182 16.53 -0.19 -5.28
CA ARG A 182 16.80 0.15 -6.67
C ARG A 182 15.60 0.79 -7.37
N ILE A 183 15.83 1.84 -8.16
CA ILE A 183 14.82 2.44 -9.05
C ILE A 183 15.39 2.49 -10.47
N ASP A 184 14.74 1.84 -11.42
CA ASP A 184 15.08 1.90 -12.83
C ASP A 184 13.99 2.70 -13.57
N ILE A 185 14.37 3.78 -14.27
CA ILE A 185 13.49 4.57 -15.14
C ILE A 185 13.97 4.35 -16.57
N ARG A 186 13.18 3.66 -17.39
CA ARG A 186 13.67 3.19 -18.69
C ARG A 186 12.60 3.05 -19.74
N THR A 187 13.03 3.11 -21.00
CA THR A 187 12.18 2.71 -22.12
C THR A 187 11.77 1.24 -22.03
N ILE A 188 10.56 0.93 -22.52
CA ILE A 188 10.06 -0.44 -22.69
C ILE A 188 10.83 -1.20 -23.79
N GLN A 189 11.48 -0.47 -24.71
CA GLN A 189 12.28 -1.06 -25.77
C GLN A 189 13.51 -1.79 -25.21
N SER A 190 13.94 -2.84 -25.92
CA SER A 190 15.18 -3.52 -25.57
C SER A 190 16.38 -2.60 -25.77
N LEU A 191 17.19 -2.44 -24.72
CA LEU A 191 18.42 -1.66 -24.75
C LEU A 191 19.43 -2.17 -25.80
N SER A 192 19.38 -3.47 -26.14
CA SER A 192 20.28 -4.09 -27.13
C SER A 192 20.02 -3.64 -28.57
N VAL A 193 18.86 -3.04 -28.86
CA VAL A 193 18.51 -2.58 -30.22
C VAL A 193 18.70 -1.08 -30.39
N LEU A 194 19.00 -0.36 -29.31
CA LEU A 194 19.23 1.09 -29.33
C LEU A 194 20.64 1.40 -29.83
N ASP A 195 20.75 2.44 -30.66
CA ASP A 195 22.02 3.05 -31.06
C ASP A 195 21.93 4.55 -30.75
N GLU A 196 22.33 4.91 -29.53
CA GLU A 196 22.29 6.27 -29.01
C GLU A 196 23.22 7.23 -29.76
N SER A 197 24.10 6.75 -30.63
CA SER A 197 24.97 7.59 -31.45
C SER A 197 24.29 8.06 -32.74
N LYS A 198 23.39 7.23 -33.30
CA LYS A 198 22.78 7.48 -34.63
C LYS A 198 21.31 7.90 -34.56
N ASN A 199 20.53 7.29 -33.69
CA ASN A 199 19.09 7.42 -33.69
C ASN A 199 18.61 8.24 -32.48
N ASP A 200 17.45 8.87 -32.64
CA ASP A 200 16.74 9.41 -31.49
C ASP A 200 16.29 8.27 -30.58
N MET A 201 16.27 8.52 -29.28
CA MET A 201 15.72 7.55 -28.33
C MET A 201 14.19 7.52 -28.41
N PRO A 202 13.58 6.34 -28.17
CA PRO A 202 12.12 6.17 -28.17
C PRO A 202 11.45 7.09 -27.17
N VAL A 203 12.07 7.28 -26.00
CA VAL A 203 11.56 8.12 -24.92
C VAL A 203 12.34 9.43 -24.87
N LYS A 204 11.63 10.56 -24.96
CA LYS A 204 12.20 11.91 -24.84
C LYS A 204 11.65 12.60 -23.61
N VAL A 205 12.53 13.11 -22.75
CA VAL A 205 12.19 13.75 -21.46
C VAL A 205 12.87 15.11 -21.34
N ARG A 206 12.24 16.08 -20.67
CA ARG A 206 12.91 17.37 -20.40
C ARG A 206 14.00 17.22 -19.34
N SER A 207 13.63 16.75 -18.16
CA SER A 207 14.59 16.51 -17.09
C SER A 207 14.16 15.43 -16.11
N ILE A 208 15.15 14.79 -15.47
CA ILE A 208 14.94 13.86 -14.36
C ILE A 208 15.93 14.20 -13.23
N GLY A 209 15.41 14.49 -12.04
CA GLY A 209 16.20 14.88 -10.87
C GLY A 209 15.91 14.03 -9.63
N PHE A 210 16.98 13.58 -8.97
CA PHE A 210 16.94 12.88 -7.68
C PHE A 210 17.46 13.80 -6.57
N PHE A 211 16.66 14.01 -5.54
CA PHE A 211 16.95 14.90 -4.42
C PHE A 211 16.76 14.18 -3.08
N ASN A 212 17.83 14.05 -2.29
CA ASN A 212 17.75 13.40 -0.98
C ASN A 212 17.23 11.96 -1.05
N CYS A 213 17.54 11.23 -2.13
CA CYS A 213 17.10 9.85 -2.33
C CYS A 213 18.22 8.85 -2.00
N THR A 214 17.93 7.72 -1.37
CA THR A 214 18.93 6.68 -1.09
C THR A 214 18.64 5.43 -1.90
N GLY A 215 19.70 4.77 -2.38
CA GLY A 215 19.59 3.59 -3.23
C GLY A 215 20.49 3.61 -4.46
N TYR A 216 20.25 2.65 -5.35
CA TYR A 216 20.77 2.66 -6.72
C TYR A 216 19.68 3.11 -7.69
N PHE A 217 20.00 4.04 -8.57
CA PHE A 217 19.08 4.57 -9.57
C PHE A 217 19.66 4.34 -10.96
N GLN A 218 18.84 3.92 -11.92
CA GLN A 218 19.23 3.84 -13.31
C GLN A 218 18.27 4.63 -14.18
N ILE A 219 18.82 5.43 -15.10
CA ILE A 219 18.08 6.00 -16.23
C ILE A 219 18.62 5.33 -17.49
N ALA A 220 17.75 4.71 -18.29
CA ALA A 220 18.19 4.00 -19.49
C ALA A 220 17.32 4.17 -20.74
N GLY A 221 17.97 4.37 -21.89
CA GLY A 221 17.29 4.47 -23.20
C GLY A 221 16.44 5.74 -23.36
N ILE A 222 16.89 6.85 -22.76
CA ILE A 222 16.13 8.12 -22.70
C ILE A 222 16.95 9.26 -23.32
N GLN A 223 16.28 10.12 -24.09
CA GLN A 223 16.87 11.32 -24.67
C GLN A 223 16.39 12.59 -23.97
N ALA A 224 17.33 13.46 -23.61
CA ALA A 224 17.01 14.78 -23.07
C ALA A 224 16.64 15.77 -24.20
N VAL A 225 15.53 16.48 -24.05
CA VAL A 225 15.01 17.48 -25.01
C VAL A 225 14.43 18.71 -24.31
N ASP A 226 14.10 19.77 -25.03
CA ASP A 226 13.51 21.01 -24.49
C ASP A 226 14.38 21.64 -23.38
N GLN A 227 15.71 21.67 -23.61
CA GLN A 227 16.69 22.09 -22.60
C GLN A 227 16.68 23.60 -22.34
N ALA A 228 16.16 24.39 -23.27
CA ALA A 228 15.84 25.80 -23.03
C ALA A 228 14.85 25.97 -21.86
N SER A 229 13.90 25.05 -21.72
CA SER A 229 12.87 25.07 -20.66
C SER A 229 13.27 24.28 -19.40
N ALA A 230 14.43 23.61 -19.40
CA ALA A 230 14.85 22.75 -18.29
C ALA A 230 14.89 23.49 -16.94
N PRO A 231 14.56 22.82 -15.82
CA PRO A 231 14.61 23.41 -14.50
C PRO A 231 16.04 23.73 -14.09
N ALA A 232 16.18 24.59 -13.08
CA ALA A 232 17.48 24.98 -12.54
C ALA A 232 17.64 24.56 -11.08
N TYR A 233 18.83 24.06 -10.73
CA TYR A 233 19.25 23.75 -9.37
C TYR A 233 20.68 24.26 -9.13
N GLY A 234 20.93 24.89 -7.98
CA GLY A 234 22.24 25.47 -7.70
C GLY A 234 22.70 26.49 -8.75
N GLY A 235 21.75 27.21 -9.36
CA GLY A 235 22.00 28.18 -10.44
C GLY A 235 22.25 27.57 -11.82
N ARG A 236 22.14 26.25 -11.98
CA ARG A 236 22.43 25.54 -13.24
C ARG A 236 21.21 24.80 -13.78
N LYS A 237 20.97 24.90 -15.09
CA LYS A 237 19.98 24.08 -15.77
C LYS A 237 20.51 22.66 -15.97
N TYR A 238 19.65 21.66 -15.87
CA TYR A 238 20.08 20.26 -15.97
C TYR A 238 19.16 19.38 -16.82
N SER A 239 19.74 18.37 -17.47
CA SER A 239 18.97 17.27 -18.08
C SER A 239 18.76 16.15 -17.05
N PHE A 240 19.85 15.72 -16.41
CA PHE A 240 19.84 14.70 -15.38
C PHE A 240 20.52 15.24 -14.12
N LEU A 241 19.91 15.03 -12.96
CA LEU A 241 20.44 15.52 -11.69
C LEU A 241 20.40 14.46 -10.61
N CYS A 242 21.47 14.37 -9.84
CA CYS A 242 21.54 13.58 -8.61
C CYS A 242 22.22 14.40 -7.51
N ASP A 243 21.45 14.90 -6.55
CA ASP A 243 21.96 15.73 -5.45
C ASP A 243 21.56 15.17 -4.09
N GLN A 244 22.53 15.16 -3.17
CA GLN A 244 22.38 14.59 -1.82
C GLN A 244 21.76 13.19 -1.82
N SER A 245 22.09 12.38 -2.82
CA SER A 245 21.41 11.13 -3.14
C SER A 245 22.39 9.95 -3.18
N GLY A 246 21.89 8.74 -3.48
CA GLY A 246 22.67 7.51 -3.60
C GLY A 246 23.53 7.44 -4.87
N TYR A 247 23.32 6.40 -5.66
CA TYR A 247 24.12 6.12 -6.86
C TYR A 247 23.25 6.22 -8.13
N LEU A 248 23.55 7.16 -9.03
CA LEU A 248 22.88 7.29 -10.32
C LEU A 248 23.70 6.64 -11.45
N ALA A 249 23.10 5.72 -12.19
CA ALA A 249 23.63 5.13 -13.40
C ALA A 249 22.89 5.69 -14.62
N LEU A 250 23.62 6.32 -15.54
CA LEU A 250 23.10 6.72 -16.84
C LEU A 250 23.62 5.74 -17.90
N ASN A 251 22.71 5.01 -18.53
CA ASN A 251 23.03 3.97 -19.51
C ASN A 251 22.25 4.21 -20.81
N GLN A 252 22.91 4.37 -21.96
CA GLN A 252 22.20 4.64 -23.22
C GLN A 252 21.29 5.85 -23.12
N VAL A 253 21.80 6.92 -22.49
CA VAL A 253 21.16 8.23 -22.56
C VAL A 253 21.74 9.04 -23.71
N ARG A 254 20.89 9.89 -24.30
CA ARG A 254 21.28 10.75 -25.44
C ARG A 254 20.99 12.21 -25.13
N CYS A 255 22.02 13.05 -25.22
CA CYS A 255 21.91 14.51 -25.11
C CYS A 255 22.55 15.16 -26.34
N VAL A 256 21.71 15.60 -27.29
CA VAL A 256 22.18 16.15 -28.59
C VAL A 256 21.61 17.51 -28.94
N GLU A 257 20.59 17.98 -28.19
CA GLU A 257 20.12 19.36 -28.31
C GLU A 257 21.27 20.32 -27.98
N ASN A 258 21.42 21.36 -28.81
CA ASN A 258 22.53 22.30 -28.66
C ASN A 258 22.27 23.25 -27.47
N THR A 259 22.96 23.00 -26.36
CA THR A 259 22.83 23.82 -25.14
C THR A 259 23.93 24.86 -24.98
N LYS A 260 24.84 25.00 -25.95
CA LYS A 260 26.01 25.89 -25.87
C LYS A 260 25.67 27.37 -25.66
N ALA A 261 24.50 27.79 -26.12
CA ALA A 261 23.98 29.15 -25.91
C ALA A 261 23.36 29.36 -24.52
N ILE A 262 23.11 28.28 -23.77
CA ILE A 262 22.57 28.30 -22.41
C ILE A 262 23.75 28.18 -21.44
N SER A 263 24.35 29.32 -21.09
CA SER A 263 25.65 29.39 -20.41
C SER A 263 25.74 28.65 -19.08
N ASN A 264 24.60 28.45 -18.39
CA ASN A 264 24.52 27.74 -17.12
C ASN A 264 23.96 26.30 -17.25
N HIS A 265 23.85 25.74 -18.45
CA HIS A 265 23.37 24.38 -18.65
C HIS A 265 24.48 23.34 -18.43
N VAL A 266 24.13 22.26 -17.74
CA VAL A 266 24.93 21.04 -17.59
C VAL A 266 24.04 19.82 -17.89
N ALA A 267 24.47 18.91 -18.75
CA ALA A 267 23.66 17.73 -19.07
C ALA A 267 23.50 16.82 -17.84
N VAL A 268 24.56 16.59 -17.07
CA VAL A 268 24.56 15.74 -15.88
C VAL A 268 25.13 16.47 -14.66
N TYR A 269 24.27 16.79 -13.71
CA TYR A 269 24.64 17.38 -12.42
C TYR A 269 24.74 16.29 -11.34
N THR A 270 25.90 16.17 -10.71
CA THR A 270 26.12 15.32 -9.53
C THR A 270 26.57 16.21 -8.38
N GLY A 271 25.86 16.20 -7.26
CA GLY A 271 26.14 17.08 -6.12
C GLY A 271 25.92 16.44 -4.75
N GLY A 272 26.27 17.17 -3.68
CA GLY A 272 26.18 16.68 -2.31
C GLY A 272 27.09 15.47 -2.08
N SER A 273 26.55 14.39 -1.51
CA SER A 273 27.25 13.10 -1.33
C SER A 273 26.95 12.07 -2.42
N SER A 274 26.38 12.48 -3.55
CA SER A 274 25.93 11.59 -4.62
C SER A 274 27.06 10.96 -5.41
N LYS A 275 26.78 9.78 -5.97
CA LYS A 275 27.65 9.11 -6.95
C LYS A 275 26.95 9.00 -8.29
N CYS A 276 27.70 9.14 -9.38
CA CYS A 276 27.18 8.96 -10.73
C CYS A 276 28.11 8.08 -11.58
N HIS A 277 27.54 7.25 -12.45
CA HIS A 277 28.25 6.52 -13.48
C HIS A 277 27.56 6.69 -14.82
N ILE A 278 28.32 7.16 -15.81
CA ILE A 278 27.84 7.40 -17.16
C ILE A 278 28.53 6.41 -18.09
N TYR A 279 27.74 5.61 -18.81
CA TYR A 279 28.23 4.57 -19.71
C TYR A 279 27.27 4.33 -20.88
N ASN A 280 27.79 3.79 -21.98
CA ASN A 280 27.08 3.57 -23.25
C ASN A 280 26.22 4.77 -23.65
N SER A 281 26.72 6.00 -23.59
CA SER A 281 25.87 7.20 -23.70
C SER A 281 26.46 8.22 -24.67
N TYR A 282 25.60 9.04 -25.28
CA TYR A 282 26.01 9.97 -26.34
C TYR A 282 25.69 11.43 -25.99
N PHE A 283 26.72 12.28 -25.95
CA PHE A 283 26.63 13.69 -25.58
C PHE A 283 27.30 14.58 -26.62
N SER A 284 26.50 15.31 -27.40
CA SER A 284 27.01 16.24 -28.42
C SER A 284 26.37 17.61 -28.31
N ASN A 285 27.12 18.66 -28.68
CA ASN A 285 26.68 20.07 -28.63
C ASN A 285 26.25 20.56 -27.24
N GLN A 286 26.82 20.01 -26.17
CA GLN A 286 26.51 20.41 -24.80
C GLN A 286 27.36 21.61 -24.37
N ASN A 287 26.78 22.53 -23.60
CA ASN A 287 27.57 23.54 -22.89
C ASN A 287 28.52 22.89 -21.87
N GLN A 288 27.99 21.97 -21.08
CA GLN A 288 28.77 21.18 -20.14
C GLN A 288 28.16 19.79 -20.05
N LEU A 289 28.96 18.74 -20.24
CA LEU A 289 28.45 17.37 -20.17
C LEU A 289 28.22 16.98 -18.70
N ASN A 290 29.24 17.11 -17.84
CA ASN A 290 29.12 16.75 -16.43
C ASN A 290 29.70 17.81 -15.50
N LEU A 291 29.06 17.92 -14.34
CA LEU A 291 29.56 18.61 -13.16
C LEU A 291 29.48 17.67 -11.95
N SER A 292 30.61 17.38 -11.33
CA SER A 292 30.67 16.85 -9.97
C SER A 292 30.97 18.01 -9.02
N ILE A 293 30.05 18.33 -8.12
CA ILE A 293 30.21 19.40 -7.12
C ILE A 293 30.14 18.89 -5.67
N LEU A 294 30.77 19.60 -4.73
CA LEU A 294 30.84 19.23 -3.30
C LEU A 294 31.51 17.85 -3.11
N MET A 295 30.99 16.97 -2.26
CA MET A 295 31.59 15.65 -2.00
C MET A 295 31.16 14.56 -3.01
N SER A 296 30.64 14.97 -4.18
CA SER A 296 30.13 14.02 -5.16
C SER A 296 31.24 13.38 -6.00
N GLU A 297 30.91 12.21 -6.57
CA GLU A 297 31.83 11.48 -7.44
C GLU A 297 31.13 11.05 -8.73
N THR A 298 31.74 11.33 -9.88
CA THR A 298 31.27 10.83 -11.17
C THR A 298 32.32 9.93 -11.82
N ARG A 299 31.92 8.78 -12.34
CA ARG A 299 32.74 7.92 -13.21
C ARG A 299 32.20 8.00 -14.63
N ILE A 300 33.10 8.19 -15.59
CA ILE A 300 32.80 8.16 -17.02
C ILE A 300 33.46 6.92 -17.62
N ALA A 301 32.68 6.11 -18.34
CA ALA A 301 33.17 4.93 -19.03
C ALA A 301 33.75 5.24 -20.43
N GLN A 302 34.44 4.27 -21.02
CA GLN A 302 35.12 4.38 -22.31
C GLN A 302 34.16 4.48 -23.50
N ASP A 303 32.96 3.94 -23.32
CA ASP A 303 31.85 3.86 -24.28
C ASP A 303 30.96 5.11 -24.27
N VAL A 304 31.33 6.15 -23.52
CA VAL A 304 30.70 7.47 -23.62
C VAL A 304 31.30 8.23 -24.81
N LEU A 305 30.44 8.66 -25.73
CA LEU A 305 30.82 9.23 -27.02
C LEU A 305 30.19 10.61 -27.23
N GLY A 306 30.72 11.38 -28.20
CA GLY A 306 30.07 12.60 -28.70
C GLY A 306 31.02 13.77 -28.92
N THR A 307 30.52 14.84 -29.56
CA THR A 307 31.37 15.92 -30.09
C THR A 307 30.75 17.30 -29.99
N GLY A 308 31.56 18.35 -30.17
CA GLY A 308 31.07 19.73 -30.22
C GLY A 308 30.74 20.36 -28.87
N ASN A 309 31.08 19.68 -27.77
CA ASN A 309 30.83 20.16 -26.40
C ASN A 309 31.79 21.30 -26.02
N ASN A 310 31.35 22.27 -25.19
CA ASN A 310 32.25 23.30 -24.67
C ASN A 310 33.10 22.72 -23.52
N ILE A 311 32.45 22.23 -22.47
CA ILE A 311 33.11 21.56 -21.33
C ILE A 311 32.71 20.09 -21.31
N GLY A 312 33.70 19.19 -21.23
CA GLY A 312 33.45 17.77 -20.98
C GLY A 312 33.05 17.56 -19.53
N PHE A 313 34.04 17.48 -18.65
CA PHE A 313 33.82 17.18 -17.24
C PHE A 313 34.42 18.26 -16.34
N GLU A 314 33.65 18.71 -15.37
CA GLU A 314 34.13 19.59 -14.31
C GLU A 314 34.07 18.90 -12.95
N ALA A 315 35.20 18.92 -12.25
CA ALA A 315 35.26 18.62 -10.82
C ALA A 315 35.33 19.96 -10.06
N SER A 316 34.26 20.34 -9.38
CA SER A 316 34.17 21.54 -8.55
C SER A 316 34.06 21.14 -7.08
N ASP A 317 35.18 21.04 -6.37
CA ASP A 317 35.27 20.42 -5.03
C ASP A 317 34.95 18.91 -4.99
N GLY A 318 34.31 18.35 -6.02
CA GLY A 318 34.02 16.93 -6.18
C GLY A 318 35.10 16.16 -6.93
N THR A 319 34.79 14.91 -7.26
CA THR A 319 35.71 14.04 -7.99
C THR A 319 35.13 13.55 -9.32
N VAL A 320 35.95 13.49 -10.36
CA VAL A 320 35.62 12.85 -11.65
C VAL A 320 36.66 11.78 -11.96
N ARG A 321 36.21 10.58 -12.33
CA ARG A 321 37.05 9.53 -12.93
C ARG A 321 36.77 9.49 -14.43
N ASP A 322 37.64 10.11 -15.20
CA ASP A 322 37.50 10.18 -16.66
C ASP A 322 38.14 8.94 -17.30
N GLY A 323 37.30 7.97 -17.64
CA GLY A 323 37.68 6.82 -18.47
C GLY A 323 37.36 7.02 -19.95
N SER A 324 36.90 8.18 -20.40
CA SER A 324 36.47 8.41 -21.79
C SER A 324 37.64 8.37 -22.78
N THR A 325 37.35 7.93 -24.01
CA THR A 325 38.35 7.86 -25.09
C THR A 325 38.43 9.17 -25.89
N SER A 326 39.18 9.19 -26.99
CA SER A 326 39.21 10.32 -27.94
C SER A 326 37.90 10.49 -28.72
N ALA A 327 36.99 9.51 -28.69
CA ALA A 327 35.70 9.59 -29.34
C ALA A 327 34.72 10.55 -28.65
N LEU A 328 35.00 10.94 -27.41
CA LEU A 328 34.32 12.03 -26.73
C LEU A 328 35.21 13.29 -26.74
N THR A 329 34.72 14.35 -27.38
CA THR A 329 35.48 15.60 -27.55
C THR A 329 34.74 16.80 -26.95
N ALA A 330 35.52 17.73 -26.41
CA ALA A 330 35.07 19.04 -25.93
C ALA A 330 36.20 20.06 -26.09
N THR A 331 35.86 21.35 -26.19
CA THR A 331 36.86 22.44 -26.21
C THR A 331 37.73 22.43 -24.95
N THR A 332 37.11 22.21 -23.78
CA THR A 332 37.78 21.95 -22.52
C THR A 332 37.31 20.60 -22.00
N LYS A 333 38.06 19.53 -22.30
CA LYS A 333 37.66 18.16 -21.92
C LYS A 333 37.56 17.97 -20.41
N GLN A 334 38.53 18.51 -19.67
CA GLN A 334 38.64 18.37 -18.21
C GLN A 334 38.85 19.74 -17.60
N LYS A 335 38.07 20.06 -16.56
CA LYS A 335 38.14 21.32 -15.82
C LYS A 335 38.11 21.05 -14.32
N THR A 336 39.03 21.62 -13.57
CA THR A 336 38.98 21.63 -12.11
C THR A 336 38.61 23.03 -11.60
N SER A 337 37.79 23.07 -10.57
CA SER A 337 37.38 24.28 -9.84
C SER A 337 37.42 23.96 -8.34
N GLY A 338 37.77 24.93 -7.49
CA GLY A 338 37.89 24.71 -6.03
C GLY A 338 38.88 23.60 -5.70
N GLN A 339 38.48 22.67 -4.83
CA GLN A 339 39.26 21.47 -4.44
C GLN A 339 38.97 20.25 -5.33
N GLY A 340 38.48 20.46 -6.54
CA GLY A 340 38.07 19.37 -7.42
C GLY A 340 39.22 18.49 -7.89
N LEU A 341 38.96 17.19 -8.01
CA LEU A 341 39.93 16.18 -8.43
C LEU A 341 39.47 15.45 -9.70
N ILE A 342 40.35 15.34 -10.70
CA ILE A 342 40.13 14.52 -11.89
C ILE A 342 41.15 13.40 -11.95
N ILE A 343 40.67 12.16 -12.07
CA ILE A 343 41.49 10.94 -12.15
C ILE A 343 41.31 10.34 -13.54
N THR A 344 42.41 10.24 -14.30
CA THR A 344 42.41 9.69 -15.67
C THR A 344 43.08 8.32 -15.77
N LYS A 345 43.83 7.94 -14.73
CA LYS A 345 44.55 6.66 -14.59
C LYS A 345 44.86 6.40 -13.13
N GLY A 346 45.19 5.17 -12.75
CA GLY A 346 45.69 4.87 -11.41
C GLY A 346 46.92 5.74 -11.11
N THR A 347 46.84 6.59 -10.08
CA THR A 347 47.90 7.53 -9.70
C THR A 347 47.89 7.69 -8.18
N VAL A 348 49.07 7.69 -7.55
CA VAL A 348 49.23 8.07 -6.14
C VAL A 348 49.32 9.60 -6.08
N LEU A 349 48.43 10.24 -5.31
CA LEU A 349 48.48 11.68 -5.08
C LEU A 349 49.64 11.97 -4.12
N SER A 350 50.57 12.82 -4.56
CA SER A 350 51.75 13.25 -3.80
C SER A 350 51.44 14.37 -2.82
#